data_AF-A0A9D0THJ2-F1
#
_entry.id   AF-A0A9D0THJ2-F1
#
_cell.length_a   1.000
_cell.length_b   1.000
_cell.length_c   1.000
_cell.angle_alpha   90.00
_cell.angle_beta   90.00
_cell.angle_gamma   90.00
#
_symmetry.space_group_name_H-M   'P 1'
#
loop_
_entity.id
_entity.type
_entity.pdbx_description
1 polymer ?
#
loop_
_entity_poly.entity_id
_entity_poly.type
_entity_poly.pdbx_seq_one_letter_code
_entity_poly.pdbx_strand_id
1 'polypeptide(L)'
;MDLSSLTAISPVDGRYGRKVEALRTIFSEFGLIHYRVRVEIRWLQALAKHPLITEVPTLSDTANTLLDGIITGFSLDDARQVKTIERTTNHDVKAVEYFLKEKIQGNSELEAISEFFHFACTSEDINNLSYA
;
A
#
# COMPACT_ATOMS: atom_id res chain seq x y z
N MET A 1 5.50 -26.01 13.65
CA MET A 1 4.03 -26.01 13.74
C MET A 1 3.54 -24.79 13.01
N ASP A 2 2.51 -24.92 12.19
CA ASP A 2 1.94 -23.78 11.48
C ASP A 2 0.99 -22.98 12.39
N LEU A 3 0.77 -21.72 12.04
CA LEU A 3 -0.17 -20.85 12.75
C LEU A 3 -1.60 -21.33 12.55
N SER A 4 -2.32 -21.54 13.65
CA SER A 4 -3.73 -21.92 13.71
C SER A 4 -4.38 -21.31 14.96
N SER A 5 -5.70 -21.42 15.10
CA SER A 5 -6.37 -20.93 16.31
C SER A 5 -5.94 -21.63 17.60
N LEU A 6 -5.43 -22.88 17.50
CA LEU A 6 -4.94 -23.67 18.63
C LEU A 6 -3.46 -23.44 18.94
N THR A 7 -2.66 -23.04 17.94
CA THR A 7 -1.20 -22.82 18.06
C THR A 7 -0.84 -21.34 18.19
N ALA A 8 -1.79 -20.41 18.06
CA ALA A 8 -1.57 -18.99 18.25
C ALA A 8 -1.15 -18.67 19.69
N ILE A 9 -0.08 -17.87 19.84
CA ILE A 9 0.43 -17.41 21.14
C ILE A 9 -0.58 -16.46 21.80
N SER A 10 -1.09 -15.49 21.02
CA SER A 10 -2.10 -14.56 21.49
C SER A 10 -3.50 -15.17 21.35
N PRO A 11 -4.35 -15.12 22.39
CA PRO A 11 -5.73 -15.58 22.29
C PRO A 11 -6.57 -14.66 21.39
N VAL A 12 -6.12 -13.44 21.10
CA VAL A 12 -6.77 -12.52 20.15
C VAL A 12 -6.87 -13.15 18.77
N ASP A 13 -5.81 -13.81 18.30
CA ASP A 13 -5.80 -14.52 17.02
C ASP A 13 -6.24 -15.98 17.11
N GLY A 14 -6.25 -16.55 18.32
CA GLY A 14 -6.67 -17.92 18.61
C GLY A 14 -8.10 -18.03 19.12
N ARG A 15 -8.24 -18.27 20.43
CA ARG A 15 -9.53 -18.49 21.13
C ARG A 15 -10.60 -17.44 20.81
N TYR A 16 -10.21 -16.19 20.63
CA TYR A 16 -11.10 -15.06 20.37
C TYR A 16 -11.06 -14.57 18.92
N GLY A 17 -10.34 -15.25 18.03
CA GLY A 17 -10.14 -14.82 16.64
C GLY A 17 -11.42 -14.53 15.87
N ARG A 18 -12.48 -15.33 16.10
CA ARG A 18 -13.80 -15.09 15.48
C ARG A 18 -14.49 -13.81 15.95
N LYS A 19 -14.16 -13.31 17.16
CA LYS A 19 -14.74 -12.07 17.71
C LYS A 19 -14.08 -10.81 17.15
N VAL A 20 -12.87 -10.93 16.62
CA VAL A 20 -12.05 -9.82 16.11
C VAL A 20 -11.72 -9.98 14.63
N GLU A 21 -12.42 -10.86 13.91
CA GLU A 21 -12.13 -11.14 12.50
C GLU A 21 -12.17 -9.89 11.63
N ALA A 22 -13.13 -9.00 11.88
CA ALA A 22 -13.24 -7.71 11.19
C ALA A 22 -12.03 -6.78 11.42
N LEU A 23 -11.23 -7.00 12.46
CA LEU A 23 -10.04 -6.21 12.73
C LEU A 23 -8.84 -6.63 11.88
N ARG A 24 -8.89 -7.83 11.26
CA ARG A 24 -7.78 -8.36 10.46
C ARG A 24 -7.48 -7.50 9.24
N THR A 25 -8.49 -6.89 8.62
CA THR A 25 -8.29 -5.99 7.48
C THR A 25 -7.83 -4.59 7.87
N ILE A 26 -7.70 -4.31 9.18
CA ILE A 26 -7.40 -2.98 9.70
C ILE A 26 -6.05 -2.97 10.43
N PHE A 27 -5.90 -3.80 11.46
CA PHE A 27 -4.77 -3.73 12.40
C PHE A 27 -3.74 -4.83 12.21
N SER A 28 -3.92 -5.71 11.22
CA SER A 28 -2.89 -6.69 10.88
C SER A 28 -1.83 -6.07 9.96
N GLU A 29 -0.75 -6.80 9.72
CA GLU A 29 0.24 -6.46 8.69
C GLU A 29 -0.41 -6.24 7.31
N PHE A 30 -1.42 -7.04 6.95
CA PHE A 30 -2.17 -6.84 5.72
C PHE A 30 -2.86 -5.47 5.69
N GLY A 31 -3.51 -5.09 6.79
CA GLY A 31 -4.18 -3.78 6.91
C GLY A 31 -3.18 -2.63 6.84
N LEU A 32 -2.05 -2.74 7.54
CA LEU A 32 -0.99 -1.73 7.50
C LEU A 32 -0.44 -1.54 6.09
N ILE A 33 -0.12 -2.62 5.37
CA ILE A 33 0.37 -2.54 3.99
C ILE A 33 -0.70 -1.92 3.08
N HIS A 34 -1.96 -2.35 3.21
CA HIS A 34 -3.07 -1.80 2.43
C HIS A 34 -3.20 -0.28 2.61
N TYR A 35 -3.12 0.20 3.85
CA TYR A 35 -3.21 1.63 4.13
C TYR A 35 -1.98 2.40 3.66
N ARG A 36 -0.77 1.83 3.75
CA ARG A 36 0.44 2.45 3.17
C ARG A 36 0.33 2.61 1.66
N VAL A 37 -0.14 1.58 0.96
CA VAL A 37 -0.45 1.62 -0.47
C VAL A 37 -1.46 2.74 -0.78
N ARG A 38 -2.52 2.86 0.04
CA ARG A 38 -3.51 3.93 -0.11
C ARG A 38 -2.89 5.31 0.04
N VAL A 39 -2.07 5.53 1.08
CA VAL A 39 -1.45 6.84 1.34
C VAL A 39 -0.52 7.23 0.20
N GLU A 40 0.34 6.32 -0.25
CA GLU A 40 1.26 6.56 -1.38
C GLU A 40 0.52 6.95 -2.68
N ILE A 41 -0.54 6.23 -3.02
CA ILE A 41 -1.36 6.53 -4.20
C ILE A 41 -2.02 7.91 -4.05
N ARG A 42 -2.59 8.20 -2.88
CA ARG A 42 -3.25 9.49 -2.62
C ARG A 42 -2.25 10.64 -2.64
N TRP A 43 -1.01 10.39 -2.22
CA TRP A 43 0.07 11.35 -2.30
C TRP A 43 0.42 11.68 -3.77
N LEU A 44 0.64 10.68 -4.61
CA LEU A 44 0.91 10.90 -6.04
C LEU A 44 -0.23 11.67 -6.72
N GLN A 45 -1.49 11.31 -6.43
CA GLN A 45 -2.66 12.03 -6.96
C GLN A 45 -2.73 13.48 -6.45
N ALA A 46 -2.30 13.75 -5.23
CA ALA A 46 -2.24 15.11 -4.69
C ALA A 46 -1.17 15.95 -5.40
N LEU A 47 0.01 15.37 -5.66
CA LEU A 47 1.07 16.01 -6.45
C LEU A 47 0.57 16.37 -7.85
N ALA A 48 -0.08 15.43 -8.53
CA ALA A 48 -0.63 15.63 -9.89
C ALA A 48 -1.72 16.70 -9.98
N LYS A 49 -2.45 16.93 -8.88
CA LYS A 49 -3.49 17.97 -8.78
C LYS A 49 -2.92 19.35 -8.45
N HIS A 50 -1.66 19.44 -8.03
CA HIS A 50 -1.07 20.69 -7.60
C HIS A 50 -0.55 21.49 -8.80
N PRO A 51 -1.10 22.68 -9.10
CA PRO A 51 -0.82 23.40 -10.36
C PRO A 51 0.63 23.90 -10.50
N LEU A 52 1.39 23.98 -9.40
CA LEU A 52 2.79 24.39 -9.41
C LEU A 52 3.78 23.22 -9.60
N ILE A 53 3.33 21.96 -9.53
CA ILE A 53 4.19 20.78 -9.72
C ILE A 53 4.02 20.32 -11.17
N THR A 54 4.75 20.95 -12.09
CA THR A 54 4.58 20.70 -13.52
C THR A 54 5.19 19.38 -14.00
N GLU A 55 6.09 18.81 -13.22
CA GLU A 55 6.76 17.52 -13.46
C GLU A 55 5.81 16.33 -13.26
N VAL A 56 4.70 16.53 -12.53
CA VAL A 56 3.63 15.55 -12.35
C VAL A 56 2.35 16.16 -12.94
N PRO A 57 2.08 15.94 -14.24
CA PRO A 57 0.89 16.51 -14.87
C PRO A 57 -0.40 15.94 -14.26
N THR A 58 -1.49 16.68 -14.45
CA THR A 58 -2.82 16.22 -14.02
C THR A 58 -3.17 14.90 -14.67
N LEU A 59 -3.48 13.92 -13.83
CA LEU A 59 -3.82 12.57 -14.25
C LEU A 59 -5.14 12.50 -15.00
N SER A 60 -5.18 11.66 -16.04
CA SER A 60 -6.40 11.28 -16.74
C SER A 60 -7.37 10.50 -15.83
N ASP A 61 -8.63 10.45 -16.22
CA ASP A 61 -9.64 9.64 -15.52
C ASP A 61 -9.29 8.15 -15.53
N THR A 62 -8.66 7.67 -16.61
CA THR A 62 -8.19 6.28 -16.73
C THR A 62 -7.08 5.98 -15.73
N ALA A 63 -6.08 6.86 -15.62
CA ALA A 63 -5.00 6.70 -14.65
C ALA A 63 -5.52 6.76 -13.21
N ASN A 64 -6.42 7.71 -12.90
CA ASN A 64 -7.06 7.78 -11.58
C ASN A 64 -7.88 6.52 -11.27
N THR A 65 -8.65 6.01 -12.23
CA THR A 65 -9.44 4.78 -12.07
C THR A 65 -8.56 3.57 -11.80
N LEU A 66 -7.40 3.46 -12.48
CA LEU A 66 -6.44 2.38 -12.22
C LEU A 66 -5.89 2.46 -10.80
N LEU A 67 -5.44 3.65 -10.37
CA LEU A 67 -4.91 3.89 -9.03
C LEU A 67 -5.95 3.60 -7.94
N ASP A 68 -7.19 4.03 -8.12
CA ASP A 68 -8.30 3.72 -7.22
C ASP A 68 -8.64 2.22 -7.22
N GLY A 69 -8.52 1.57 -8.38
CA GLY A 69 -8.63 0.12 -8.54
C GLY A 69 -7.62 -0.65 -7.70
N ILE A 70 -6.36 -0.20 -7.63
CA ILE A 70 -5.32 -0.83 -6.78
C ILE A 70 -5.73 -0.79 -5.31
N ILE A 71 -6.30 0.33 -4.84
CA ILE A 71 -6.72 0.47 -3.44
C ILE A 71 -7.92 -0.42 -3.14
N THR A 72 -8.97 -0.33 -3.97
CA THR A 72 -10.24 -1.03 -3.74
C THR A 72 -10.14 -2.54 -3.96
N GLY A 73 -9.23 -2.96 -4.86
CA GLY A 73 -8.97 -4.36 -5.19
C GLY A 73 -7.77 -4.98 -4.47
N PHE A 74 -7.17 -4.29 -3.48
CA PHE A 74 -5.99 -4.79 -2.77
C PHE A 74 -6.25 -6.14 -2.09
N SER A 75 -5.41 -7.12 -2.38
CA SER A 75 -5.62 -8.53 -2.04
C SER A 75 -4.52 -9.12 -1.16
N LEU A 76 -4.75 -10.32 -0.62
CA LEU A 76 -3.72 -11.03 0.15
C LEU A 76 -2.48 -11.35 -0.70
N ASP A 77 -2.64 -11.58 -2.00
CA ASP A 77 -1.52 -11.83 -2.90
C ASP A 77 -0.69 -10.57 -3.11
N ASP A 78 -1.33 -9.40 -3.13
CA ASP A 78 -0.62 -8.11 -3.18
C ASP A 78 0.20 -7.87 -1.91
N ALA A 79 -0.38 -8.13 -0.73
CA ALA A 79 0.37 -8.03 0.53
C ALA A 79 1.56 -9.01 0.56
N ARG A 80 1.39 -10.22 0.03
CA ARG A 80 2.50 -11.19 -0.11
C ARG A 80 3.57 -10.70 -1.07
N GLN A 81 3.18 -10.04 -2.16
CA GLN A 81 4.14 -9.45 -3.10
C GLN A 81 4.95 -8.35 -2.44
N VAL A 82 4.31 -7.45 -1.68
CA VAL A 82 5.03 -6.43 -0.89
C VAL A 82 6.03 -7.07 0.07
N LYS A 83 5.62 -8.10 0.85
CA LYS A 83 6.56 -8.81 1.75
C LYS A 83 7.69 -9.53 0.98
N THR A 84 7.45 -9.94 -0.26
CA THR A 84 8.48 -10.58 -1.10
C THR A 84 9.53 -9.56 -1.52
N ILE A 85 9.11 -8.36 -1.95
CA ILE A 85 9.99 -7.25 -2.27
C ILE A 85 10.74 -6.75 -1.03
N GLU A 86 10.08 -6.70 0.12
CA GLU A 86 10.67 -6.29 1.40
C GLU A 86 11.85 -7.16 1.81
N ARG A 87 11.83 -8.47 1.51
CA ARG A 87 12.96 -9.36 1.79
C ARG A 87 14.24 -8.96 1.05
N THR A 88 14.11 -8.31 -0.10
CA THR A 88 15.25 -7.84 -0.89
C THR A 88 15.67 -6.42 -0.49
N THR A 89 14.70 -5.54 -0.23
CA THR A 89 14.96 -4.12 0.11
C THR A 89 15.30 -3.91 1.58
N ASN A 90 14.90 -4.82 2.47
CA ASN A 90 14.97 -4.71 3.92
C ASN A 90 14.32 -3.41 4.46
N HIS A 91 13.32 -2.88 3.76
CA HIS A 91 12.58 -1.67 4.13
C HIS A 91 11.13 -1.74 3.62
N ASP A 92 10.18 -1.61 4.53
CA ASP A 92 8.74 -1.83 4.28
C ASP A 92 8.11 -0.77 3.35
N VAL A 93 8.35 0.52 3.58
CA VAL A 93 7.80 1.60 2.73
C VAL A 93 8.43 1.56 1.33
N LYS A 94 9.73 1.27 1.22
CA LYS A 94 10.38 1.09 -0.09
C LYS A 94 9.77 -0.09 -0.86
N ALA A 95 9.41 -1.18 -0.17
CA ALA A 95 8.75 -2.30 -0.81
C ALA A 95 7.37 -1.93 -1.40
N VAL A 96 6.63 -1.03 -0.74
CA VAL A 96 5.37 -0.48 -1.26
C VAL A 96 5.60 0.34 -2.54
N GLU A 97 6.63 1.17 -2.59
CA GLU A 97 6.99 1.94 -3.80
C GLU A 97 7.24 1.01 -5.00
N TYR A 98 8.06 -0.03 -4.82
CA TYR A 98 8.34 -1.01 -5.87
C TYR A 98 7.09 -1.79 -6.28
N PHE A 99 6.25 -2.20 -5.33
CA PHE A 99 4.98 -2.85 -5.62
C PHE A 99 4.07 -1.95 -6.48
N LEU A 100 4.00 -0.66 -6.18
CA LEU A 100 3.21 0.30 -6.96
C LEU A 100 3.76 0.45 -8.38
N LYS A 101 5.09 0.51 -8.53
CA LYS A 101 5.75 0.51 -9.84
C LYS A 101 5.42 -0.74 -10.67
N GLU A 102 5.32 -1.92 -10.04
CA GLU A 102 4.85 -3.14 -10.71
C GLU A 102 3.37 -3.04 -11.14
N LYS A 103 2.50 -2.49 -10.28
CA LYS A 103 1.05 -2.40 -10.54
C LYS A 103 0.64 -1.46 -11.67
N ILE A 104 1.46 -0.46 -11.96
CA ILE A 104 1.18 0.53 -13.02
C ILE A 104 1.82 0.15 -14.37
N GLN A 105 2.53 -0.98 -14.46
CA GLN A 105 3.17 -1.40 -15.70
C GLN A 105 2.17 -1.50 -16.85
N GLY A 106 2.57 -1.00 -18.03
CA GLY A 106 1.73 -0.90 -19.21
C GLY A 106 0.85 0.35 -19.27
N ASN A 107 0.83 1.17 -18.22
CA ASN A 107 0.23 2.50 -18.26
C ASN A 107 1.34 3.56 -18.43
N SER A 108 1.58 3.99 -19.67
CA SER A 108 2.67 4.92 -20.00
C SER A 108 2.59 6.27 -19.28
N GLU A 109 1.38 6.75 -18.97
CA GLU A 109 1.15 7.99 -18.23
C GLU A 109 1.68 7.88 -16.79
N LEU A 110 1.34 6.79 -16.09
CA LEU A 110 1.78 6.55 -14.72
C LEU A 110 3.25 6.14 -14.66
N GLU A 111 3.73 5.34 -15.62
CA GLU A 111 5.14 4.96 -15.71
C GLU A 111 6.06 6.19 -15.81
N ALA A 112 5.65 7.20 -16.58
CA ALA A 112 6.42 8.44 -16.77
C ALA A 112 6.62 9.24 -15.47
N ILE A 113 5.73 9.08 -14.49
CA ILE A 113 5.80 9.77 -13.18
C ILE A 113 6.08 8.82 -12.02
N SER A 114 6.43 7.56 -12.30
CA SER A 114 6.54 6.51 -11.28
C SER A 114 7.62 6.79 -10.22
N GLU A 115 8.61 7.62 -10.53
CA GLU A 115 9.63 8.07 -9.58
C GLU A 115 9.13 9.15 -8.61
N PHE A 116 7.87 9.61 -8.75
CA PHE A 116 7.22 10.52 -7.80
C PHE A 116 6.41 9.80 -6.72
N PHE A 117 6.31 8.46 -6.76
CA PHE A 117 5.91 7.72 -5.56
C PHE A 117 6.87 8.06 -4.42
N HIS A 118 6.33 8.27 -3.21
CA HIS A 118 7.10 8.67 -2.04
C HIS A 118 7.88 10.00 -2.17
N PHE A 119 7.58 10.85 -3.17
CA PHE A 119 8.36 12.08 -3.40
C PHE A 119 8.35 13.00 -2.18
N ALA A 120 9.56 13.30 -1.67
CA ALA A 120 9.81 14.14 -0.50
C ALA A 120 9.17 13.67 0.83
N CYS A 121 8.65 12.44 0.88
CA CYS A 121 8.16 11.85 2.11
C CYS A 121 9.29 11.23 2.95
N THR A 122 9.08 11.16 4.25
CA THR A 122 9.74 10.17 5.11
C THR A 122 8.80 8.99 5.36
N SER A 123 9.35 7.85 5.78
CA SER A 123 8.56 6.67 6.16
C SER A 123 7.45 7.00 7.16
N GLU A 124 7.69 7.95 8.08
CA GLU A 124 6.70 8.34 9.09
C GLU A 124 5.53 9.17 8.54
N ASP A 125 5.69 9.87 7.43
CA ASP A 125 4.56 10.54 6.76
C ASP A 125 3.54 9.52 6.27
N ILE A 126 4.04 8.35 5.82
CA ILE A 126 3.20 7.25 5.37
C ILE A 126 2.64 6.48 6.56
N ASN A 127 3.48 6.17 7.55
CA ASN A 127 3.09 5.36 8.70
C ASN A 127 2.04 6.05 9.55
N ASN A 128 2.23 7.32 9.91
CA ASN A 128 1.31 8.00 10.81
C ASN A 128 -0.10 8.12 10.20
N LEU A 129 -0.20 8.35 8.87
CA LEU A 129 -1.46 8.43 8.13
C LEU A 129 -2.09 7.06 7.91
N SER A 130 -1.29 5.99 7.93
CA SER A 130 -1.79 4.62 7.84
C SER A 130 -2.40 4.15 9.16
N TYR A 131 -1.96 4.71 10.28
CA TYR A 131 -2.49 4.40 11.62
C TYR A 131 -3.68 5.27 12.05
N ALA A 132 -3.79 6.50 11.52
CA ALA A 132 -4.82 7.48 11.88
C ALA A 132 -6.20 7.17 11.26
#